data_AF-A0A3R8Q299-F1
#
_entry.id   AF-A0A3R8Q299-F1
#
_cell.length_a   1.000
_cell.length_b   1.000
_cell.length_c   1.000
_cell.angle_alpha   90.00
_cell.angle_beta   90.00
_cell.angle_gamma   90.00
#
_symmetry.space_group_name_H-M   'P 1'
#
loop_
_entity.id
_entity.type
_entity.pdbx_description
1 polymer ?
#
loop_
_entity_poly.entity_id
_entity_poly.type
_entity_poly.pdbx_seq_one_letter_code
_entity_poly.pdbx_strand_id
1 'polypeptide(L)'
;MTETAAERYRELTALATAAGKQVRKHERETAERLGEQVAAGEQRKEESAQVRDELVAEVKQRWTAAMQVVWDERWLRSSGVPAPDRSAPDATPSESRVAVHEAFEALRDAVTKPRLPTDFLPRRRK
;
A
#
# COMPACT_ATOMS: atom_id res chain seq x y z
N MET A 1 22.19 -68.36 -12.24
CA MET A 1 22.73 -67.76 -13.47
C MET A 1 23.32 -66.42 -13.09
N THR A 2 24.62 -66.22 -13.29
CA THR A 2 25.32 -64.98 -12.94
C THR A 2 25.03 -63.93 -14.01
N GLU A 3 24.36 -62.87 -13.62
CA GLU A 3 24.13 -61.68 -14.44
C GLU A 3 25.46 -61.10 -14.93
N THR A 4 25.53 -60.77 -16.22
CA THR A 4 26.76 -60.25 -16.81
C THR A 4 26.95 -58.77 -16.47
N ALA A 5 28.20 -58.32 -16.37
CA ALA A 5 28.52 -56.91 -16.10
C ALA A 5 27.87 -55.94 -17.13
N ALA A 6 27.66 -56.41 -18.37
CA ALA A 6 27.03 -55.64 -19.43
C ALA A 6 25.51 -55.46 -19.25
N GLU A 7 24.83 -56.40 -18.60
CA GLU A 7 23.40 -56.29 -18.26
C GLU A 7 23.21 -55.27 -17.13
N ARG A 8 24.01 -55.39 -16.05
CA ARG A 8 24.02 -54.42 -14.95
C ARG A 8 24.32 -52.99 -15.41
N TYR A 9 25.28 -52.82 -16.31
CA TYR A 9 25.59 -51.51 -16.86
C TYR A 9 24.42 -50.92 -17.66
N ARG A 10 23.72 -51.74 -18.45
CA ARG A 10 22.51 -51.32 -19.17
C ARG A 10 21.37 -50.93 -18.22
N GLU A 11 21.17 -51.69 -17.15
CA GLU A 11 20.15 -51.36 -16.15
C GLU A 11 20.46 -50.05 -15.42
N LEU A 12 21.71 -49.85 -14.99
CA LEU A 12 22.13 -48.62 -14.33
C LEU A 12 21.99 -47.39 -15.25
N THR A 13 22.37 -47.51 -16.51
CA THR A 13 22.23 -46.42 -17.49
C THR A 13 20.76 -46.13 -17.83
N ALA A 14 19.92 -47.16 -17.87
CA ALA A 14 18.47 -47.00 -18.04
C ALA A 14 17.84 -46.28 -16.83
N LEU A 15 18.21 -46.68 -15.60
CA LEU A 15 17.77 -46.04 -14.36
C LEU A 15 18.21 -44.57 -14.28
N ALA A 16 19.48 -44.29 -14.58
CA ALA A 16 19.99 -42.92 -14.62
C ALA A 16 19.25 -42.05 -15.65
N THR A 17 18.96 -42.60 -16.82
CA THR A 17 18.19 -41.91 -17.87
C THR A 17 16.75 -41.64 -17.42
N ALA A 18 16.10 -42.61 -16.78
CA ALA A 18 14.74 -42.47 -16.27
C ALA A 18 14.68 -41.41 -15.14
N ALA A 19 15.62 -41.45 -14.21
CA ALA A 19 15.75 -40.45 -13.15
C ALA A 19 15.97 -39.04 -13.73
N GLY A 20 16.86 -38.90 -14.72
CA GLY A 20 17.10 -37.63 -15.40
C GLY A 20 15.84 -37.07 -16.09
N LYS A 21 15.01 -37.93 -16.69
CA LYS A 21 13.72 -37.52 -17.26
C LYS A 21 12.74 -37.04 -16.19
N GLN A 22 12.67 -37.73 -15.05
CA GLN A 22 11.78 -37.33 -13.95
C GLN A 22 12.19 -36.00 -13.32
N VAL A 23 13.49 -35.78 -13.10
CA VAL A 23 14.01 -34.50 -12.59
C VAL A 23 13.65 -33.36 -13.53
N ARG A 24 13.90 -33.51 -14.84
CA ARG A 24 13.55 -32.46 -15.83
C ARG A 24 12.06 -32.17 -15.88
N LYS A 25 11.21 -33.19 -15.71
CA LYS A 25 9.75 -33.01 -15.64
C LYS A 25 9.38 -32.19 -14.40
N HIS A 26 9.88 -32.57 -13.23
CA HIS A 26 9.65 -31.86 -11.97
C HIS A 26 10.17 -30.42 -12.01
N GLU A 27 11.33 -30.18 -12.61
CA GLU A 27 11.89 -28.83 -12.77
C GLU A 27 11.01 -27.95 -13.65
N ARG A 28 10.44 -28.49 -14.74
CA ARG A 28 9.50 -27.75 -15.60
C ARG A 28 8.22 -27.39 -14.85
N GLU A 29 7.62 -28.37 -14.16
CA GLU A 29 6.41 -28.14 -13.35
C GLU A 29 6.68 -27.10 -12.25
N THR A 30 7.87 -27.15 -11.64
CA THR A 30 8.28 -26.16 -10.63
C THR A 30 8.47 -24.78 -11.25
N ALA A 31 9.11 -24.68 -12.41
CA ALA A 31 9.33 -23.42 -13.11
C ALA A 31 8.01 -22.78 -13.54
N GLU A 32 7.07 -23.57 -14.06
CA GLU A 32 5.72 -23.12 -14.42
C GLU A 32 4.98 -22.56 -13.20
N ARG A 33 4.92 -23.33 -12.09
CA ARG A 33 4.30 -22.89 -10.84
C ARG A 33 4.93 -21.62 -10.28
N LEU A 34 6.26 -21.50 -10.31
CA LEU A 34 6.95 -20.30 -9.85
C LEU A 34 6.67 -19.11 -10.77
N GLY A 35 6.60 -19.33 -12.09
CA GLY A 35 6.22 -18.31 -13.06
C GLY A 35 4.83 -17.75 -12.79
N GLU A 36 3.86 -18.61 -12.51
CA GLU A 36 2.50 -18.19 -12.11
C GLU A 36 2.50 -17.39 -10.81
N GLN A 37 3.28 -17.81 -9.80
CA GLN A 37 3.38 -17.08 -8.53
C GLN A 37 4.01 -15.70 -8.69
N VAL A 38 5.02 -15.56 -9.55
CA VAL A 38 5.65 -14.27 -9.86
C VAL A 38 4.67 -13.38 -10.60
N ALA A 39 3.98 -13.89 -11.63
CA ALA A 39 2.97 -13.13 -12.36
C ALA A 39 1.84 -12.62 -11.45
N ALA A 40 1.32 -13.48 -10.57
CA ALA A 40 0.32 -13.08 -9.57
C ALA A 40 0.88 -12.07 -8.55
N GLY A 41 2.17 -12.17 -8.21
CA GLY A 41 2.86 -11.21 -7.36
C GLY A 41 2.98 -9.82 -7.99
N GLU A 42 3.38 -9.76 -9.27
CA GLU A 42 3.47 -8.50 -10.02
C GLU A 42 2.10 -7.85 -10.19
N GLN A 43 1.05 -8.63 -10.48
CA GLN A 43 -0.32 -8.13 -10.55
C GLN A 43 -0.75 -7.46 -9.23
N ARG A 44 -0.48 -8.11 -8.08
CA ARG A 44 -0.80 -7.52 -6.75
C ARG A 44 -0.01 -6.23 -6.46
N LYS A 45 1.23 -6.12 -6.95
CA LYS A 45 2.02 -4.90 -6.80
C LYS A 45 1.42 -3.76 -7.60
N GLU A 46 0.99 -4.02 -8.83
CA GLU A 46 0.35 -3.02 -9.69
C GLU A 46 -0.96 -2.53 -9.07
N GLU A 47 -1.82 -3.46 -8.61
CA GLU A 47 -3.06 -3.12 -7.91
C GLU A 47 -2.80 -2.27 -6.66
N SER A 48 -1.76 -2.60 -5.88
CA SER A 48 -1.37 -1.84 -4.70
C SER A 48 -0.85 -0.45 -5.05
N ALA A 49 -0.11 -0.31 -6.15
CA ALA A 49 0.38 0.97 -6.65
C ALA A 49 -0.78 1.86 -7.10
N GLN A 50 -1.77 1.30 -7.80
CA GLN A 50 -2.98 2.02 -8.21
C GLN A 50 -3.76 2.54 -6.99
N VAL A 51 -4.00 1.68 -5.99
CA VAL A 51 -4.70 2.09 -4.75
C VAL A 51 -3.95 3.20 -4.01
N ARG A 52 -2.62 3.13 -3.95
CA ARG A 52 -1.78 4.19 -3.37
C ARG A 52 -1.95 5.51 -4.12
N ASP A 53 -1.89 5.48 -5.45
CA ASP A 53 -1.94 6.68 -6.27
C ASP A 53 -3.31 7.38 -6.19
N GLU A 54 -4.39 6.58 -6.15
CA GLU A 54 -5.75 7.06 -5.87
C GLU A 54 -5.85 7.72 -4.49
N LEU A 55 -5.33 7.07 -3.45
CA LEU A 55 -5.32 7.62 -2.09
C LEU A 55 -4.56 8.96 -2.02
N VAL A 56 -3.38 9.03 -2.65
CA VAL A 56 -2.59 10.27 -2.71
C VAL A 56 -3.37 11.37 -3.43
N ALA A 57 -4.03 11.06 -4.54
CA ALA A 57 -4.85 12.02 -5.27
C ALA A 57 -6.01 12.54 -4.40
N GLU A 58 -6.71 11.64 -3.71
CA GLU A 58 -7.79 11.96 -2.76
C GLU A 58 -7.33 12.89 -1.63
N VAL A 59 -6.15 12.62 -1.03
CA VAL A 59 -5.56 13.46 0.02
C VAL A 59 -5.25 14.87 -0.51
N LYS A 60 -4.68 14.96 -1.72
CA LYS A 60 -4.39 16.26 -2.36
C LYS A 60 -5.65 17.06 -2.61
N GLN A 61 -6.74 16.41 -3.05
CA GLN A 61 -8.03 17.06 -3.26
C GLN A 61 -8.60 17.58 -1.94
N ARG A 62 -8.62 16.76 -0.89
CA ARG A 62 -9.09 17.17 0.45
C ARG A 62 -8.26 18.29 1.05
N TRP A 63 -6.94 18.25 0.88
CA TRP A 63 -6.06 19.36 1.28
C TRP A 63 -6.40 20.66 0.54
N THR A 64 -6.63 20.60 -0.77
CA THR A 64 -7.00 21.77 -1.56
C THR A 64 -8.33 22.36 -1.09
N ALA A 65 -9.32 21.51 -0.83
CA ALA A 65 -10.61 21.93 -0.27
C ALA A 65 -10.48 22.50 1.15
N ALA A 66 -9.69 21.87 2.01
CA ALA A 66 -9.41 22.35 3.36
C ALA A 66 -8.80 23.75 3.33
N MET A 67 -7.82 23.93 2.46
CA MET A 67 -7.19 25.22 2.25
C MET A 67 -8.20 26.26 1.76
N GLN A 68 -9.09 25.93 0.81
CA GLN A 68 -10.15 26.84 0.35
C GLN A 68 -11.08 27.27 1.50
N VAL A 69 -11.44 26.36 2.42
CA VAL A 69 -12.24 26.69 3.62
C VAL A 69 -11.51 27.66 4.54
N VAL A 70 -10.20 27.50 4.71
CA VAL A 70 -9.36 28.41 5.53
C VAL A 70 -9.11 29.75 4.82
N TRP A 71 -9.24 29.82 3.50
CA TRP A 71 -8.81 30.94 2.67
C TRP A 71 -9.73 32.16 2.59
N ASP A 72 -10.88 32.15 3.28
CA ASP A 72 -11.63 33.40 3.48
C ASP A 72 -10.80 34.46 4.24
N GLU A 73 -9.63 34.08 4.80
CA GLU A 73 -8.60 35.00 5.28
C GLU A 73 -7.38 35.08 4.33
N ARG A 74 -7.33 36.16 3.53
CA ARG A 74 -6.39 36.50 2.42
C ARG A 74 -4.87 36.43 2.65
N TRP A 75 -4.36 35.97 3.81
CA TRP A 75 -2.94 36.16 4.19
C TRP A 75 -2.07 34.89 4.13
N LEU A 76 -2.65 33.69 3.99
CA LEU A 76 -1.88 32.47 3.74
C LEU A 76 -1.68 32.24 2.23
N ARG A 77 -0.47 31.90 1.78
CA ARG A 77 -0.20 31.39 0.42
C ARG A 77 0.05 29.89 0.56
N SER A 78 -0.73 29.00 -0.08
CA SER A 78 -0.50 27.55 0.02
C SER A 78 0.86 27.21 -0.59
N SER A 79 1.75 26.69 0.23
CA SER A 79 2.91 25.95 -0.22
C SER A 79 2.50 24.51 -0.53
N GLY A 80 1.71 24.29 -1.58
CA GLY A 80 1.33 22.94 -2.03
C GLY A 80 0.77 22.02 -0.95
N VAL A 81 0.79 20.71 -1.22
CA VAL A 81 0.49 19.66 -0.23
C VAL A 81 1.79 19.36 0.52
N PRO A 82 1.77 19.29 1.87
CA PRO A 82 2.98 19.02 2.64
C PRO A 82 3.57 17.64 2.28
N ALA A 83 4.88 17.50 2.51
CA ALA A 83 5.54 16.21 2.37
C ALA A 83 4.91 15.16 3.31
N PRO A 84 4.86 13.87 2.91
CA PRO A 84 4.35 12.82 3.77
C PRO A 84 5.09 12.77 5.11
N ASP A 85 4.33 12.69 6.20
CA ASP A 85 4.89 12.52 7.53
C ASP A 85 5.39 11.09 7.71
N ARG A 86 6.71 10.94 7.91
CA ARG A 86 7.36 9.63 8.12
C ARG A 86 7.23 9.11 9.55
N SER A 87 6.75 9.94 10.47
CA SER A 87 6.50 9.57 11.86
C SER A 87 5.06 9.09 12.11
N ALA A 88 4.20 9.18 11.09
CA ALA A 88 2.84 8.67 11.16
C ALA A 88 2.83 7.15 11.40
N PRO A 89 1.90 6.64 12.22
CA PRO A 89 1.76 5.20 12.44
C PRO A 89 1.40 4.48 11.14
N ASP A 90 1.82 3.22 11.03
CA ASP A 90 1.43 2.37 9.91
C ASP A 90 -0.09 2.23 9.86
N ALA A 91 -0.68 2.50 8.70
CA ALA A 91 -2.11 2.44 8.47
C ALA A 91 -2.41 1.83 7.11
N THR A 92 -3.51 1.09 7.01
CA THR A 92 -4.04 0.64 5.73
C THR A 92 -4.57 1.82 4.92
N PRO A 93 -4.70 1.68 3.58
CA PRO A 93 -5.32 2.73 2.76
C PRO A 93 -6.72 3.12 3.23
N SER A 94 -7.52 2.16 3.68
CA SER A 94 -8.88 2.42 4.18
C SER A 94 -8.87 3.25 5.46
N GLU A 95 -8.02 2.87 6.43
CA GLU A 95 -7.87 3.64 7.68
C GLU A 95 -7.36 5.06 7.40
N SER A 96 -6.42 5.21 6.46
CA SER A 96 -5.92 6.51 6.04
C SER A 96 -7.02 7.40 5.44
N ARG A 97 -7.91 6.84 4.60
CA ARG A 97 -9.06 7.57 4.04
C ARG A 97 -9.99 8.08 5.13
N VAL A 98 -10.31 7.22 6.09
CA VAL A 98 -11.19 7.57 7.23
C VAL A 98 -10.56 8.69 8.05
N ALA A 99 -9.29 8.54 8.45
CA ALA A 99 -8.58 9.53 9.25
C ALA A 99 -8.51 10.90 8.55
N VAL A 100 -8.24 10.93 7.23
CA VAL A 100 -8.18 12.18 6.45
C VAL A 100 -9.56 12.81 6.35
N HIS A 101 -10.62 12.02 6.16
CA HIS A 101 -11.99 12.53 6.12
C HIS A 101 -12.41 13.12 7.47
N GLU A 102 -12.16 12.42 8.57
CA GLU A 102 -12.45 12.91 9.93
C GLU A 102 -11.70 14.21 10.25
N ALA A 103 -10.41 14.29 9.89
CA ALA A 103 -9.62 15.50 10.08
C ALA A 103 -10.16 16.68 9.26
N PHE A 104 -10.62 16.44 8.03
CA PHE A 104 -11.24 17.46 7.18
C PHE A 104 -12.55 17.98 7.79
N GLU A 105 -13.43 17.09 8.24
CA GLU A 105 -14.70 17.46 8.88
C GLU A 105 -14.45 18.24 10.18
N ALA A 106 -13.48 17.80 11.00
CA ALA A 106 -13.08 18.50 12.22
C ALA A 106 -12.57 19.93 11.93
N LEU A 107 -11.78 20.11 10.87
CA LEU A 107 -11.34 21.43 10.42
C LEU A 107 -12.54 22.31 10.01
N ARG A 108 -13.43 21.78 9.18
CA ARG A 108 -14.61 22.52 8.71
C ARG A 108 -15.47 22.99 9.89
N ASP A 109 -15.70 22.10 10.86
CA ASP A 109 -16.47 22.39 12.06
C ASP A 109 -15.78 23.46 12.94
N ALA A 110 -14.45 23.41 13.06
CA ALA A 110 -13.68 24.39 13.83
C ALA A 110 -13.71 25.79 13.20
N VAL A 111 -13.74 25.88 11.87
CA VAL A 111 -13.83 27.16 11.13
C VAL A 111 -15.25 27.71 11.16
N THR A 112 -16.27 26.85 11.09
CA THR A 112 -17.68 27.26 10.97
C THR A 112 -18.31 27.61 12.32
N LYS A 113 -17.85 27.03 13.43
CA LYS A 113 -18.35 27.38 14.77
C LYS A 113 -17.90 28.81 15.13
N PRO A 114 -18.82 29.77 15.37
CA PRO A 114 -18.42 31.07 15.87
C PRO A 114 -17.71 30.90 17.22
N ARG A 115 -16.48 31.41 17.32
CA ARG A 115 -15.79 31.53 18.60
C ARG A 115 -16.63 32.46 19.48
N LEU A 116 -17.45 31.88 20.36
CA LEU A 116 -18.22 32.65 21.33
C LEU A 116 -17.22 33.50 22.14
N PRO A 117 -17.43 34.83 22.26
CA PRO A 117 -16.48 35.69 22.92
C PRO A 117 -16.39 35.33 24.41
N THR A 118 -15.17 35.14 24.89
CA THR A 118 -14.80 35.03 26.31
C THR A 118 -14.96 36.36 27.07
N ASP A 119 -15.91 37.21 26.67
CA ASP A 119 -16.20 38.51 27.30
C ASP A 119 -17.18 38.42 28.49
N PHE A 120 -17.53 37.22 28.94
CA PHE A 120 -18.31 37.01 30.16
C PHE A 120 -17.45 36.94 31.44
N LEU A 121 -16.37 37.74 31.53
CA LEU A 121 -15.74 38.02 32.82
C LEU A 121 -16.30 39.34 33.38
N PRO A 122 -17.10 39.30 34.47
CA PRO A 122 -17.63 40.52 35.05
C PRO A 122 -16.48 41.39 35.57
N ARG A 123 -16.41 42.59 35.02
CA ARG A 123 -15.49 43.67 35.40
C ARG A 123 -15.69 43.97 36.89
N ARG A 124 -14.76 43.50 37.73
CA ARG A 124 -14.74 43.79 39.18
C ARG A 124 -14.50 45.30 39.36
N ARG A 125 -15.56 46.06 39.70
CA ARG A 125 -15.43 47.45 40.14
C ARG A 125 -14.74 47.47 41.52
N LYS A 126 -13.75 48.35 41.65
CA LYS A 126 -13.16 48.75 42.94
C LYS A 126 -14.16 49.59 43.73
#